data_AF-A0AAE1XCA0-F1
#
_entry.id   AF-A0AAE1XCA0-F1
#
_cell.length_a   1.000
_cell.length_b   1.000
_cell.length_c   1.000
_cell.angle_alpha   90.00
_cell.angle_beta   90.00
_cell.angle_gamma   90.00
#
_symmetry.space_group_name_H-M   'P 1'
#
loop_
_entity.id
_entity.type
_entity.pdbx_description
1 polymer ?
#
loop_
_entity_poly.entity_id
_entity_poly.type
_entity_poly.pdbx_seq_one_letter_code
_entity_poly.pdbx_strand_id
1 'polypeptide(L)'
;MGREWELSFRLGMRPWIAVAYSAPVAAATAVFLIYPIGQGSFSDGMPLGISGTFNFMIVFQEKNLMHPFHMLGVAGVFGGSLFSAMHGSLVTSSLIRAFLTFHGSRVEAQWSLKGSDTMSEFERQSV
;
A
#
# COMPACT_ATOMS: atom_id res chain seq x y z
N MET A 1 -1.38 -8.98 -12.34
CA MET A 1 -0.90 -10.34 -12.02
C MET A 1 0.20 -10.84 -12.98
N GLY A 2 -0.11 -11.40 -14.16
CA GLY A 2 0.92 -12.03 -15.02
C GLY A 2 2.09 -11.11 -15.39
N ARG A 3 1.79 -9.88 -15.80
CA ARG A 3 2.79 -8.86 -16.12
C ARG A 3 3.68 -8.45 -14.94
N GLU A 4 3.13 -8.40 -13.72
CA GLU A 4 3.88 -8.04 -12.50
C GLU A 4 4.90 -9.13 -12.15
N TRP A 5 4.49 -10.39 -12.28
CA TRP A 5 5.37 -11.54 -12.09
C TRP A 5 6.47 -11.59 -13.14
N GLU A 6 6.10 -11.45 -14.42
CA GLU A 6 7.06 -11.48 -15.54
C GLU A 6 8.12 -10.37 -15.40
N LEU A 7 7.70 -9.15 -15.05
CA LEU A 7 8.64 -8.04 -14.83
C LEU A 7 9.57 -8.31 -13.65
N SER A 8 9.04 -8.82 -12.53
CA SER A 8 9.86 -9.17 -11.36
C SER A 8 10.93 -10.22 -11.70
N PHE A 9 10.57 -11.23 -12.51
CA PHE A 9 11.49 -12.26 -12.97
C PHE A 9 12.58 -11.69 -13.89
N ARG A 10 12.19 -10.88 -14.88
CA ARG A 10 13.14 -10.24 -15.81
C ARG A 10 14.14 -9.33 -15.12
N LEU A 11 13.77 -8.71 -14.01
CA LEU A 11 14.64 -7.84 -13.21
C LEU A 11 15.39 -8.57 -12.09
N GLY A 12 15.23 -9.90 -11.93
CA GLY A 12 15.82 -10.65 -10.83
C GLY A 12 15.30 -10.26 -9.44
N MET A 13 14.13 -9.63 -9.37
CA MET A 13 13.47 -9.21 -8.13
C MET A 13 12.69 -10.36 -7.49
N ARG A 14 12.36 -10.22 -6.21
CA ARG A 14 11.48 -11.16 -5.50
C ARG A 14 10.04 -11.06 -6.04
N PRO A 15 9.37 -12.17 -6.40
CA PRO A 15 8.13 -12.15 -7.19
C PRO A 15 6.83 -11.94 -6.39
N TRP A 16 6.86 -11.22 -5.26
CA TRP A 16 5.72 -11.15 -4.33
C TRP A 16 4.74 -10.02 -4.59
N ILE A 17 5.04 -9.10 -5.51
CA ILE A 17 4.12 -8.03 -5.91
C ILE A 17 2.82 -8.63 -6.50
N ALA A 18 2.96 -9.62 -7.39
CA ALA A 18 1.80 -10.30 -7.98
C ALA A 18 0.95 -11.03 -6.94
N VAL A 19 1.59 -11.56 -5.87
CA VAL A 19 0.90 -12.22 -4.76
C VAL A 19 0.08 -11.21 -3.96
N ALA A 20 0.64 -10.05 -3.61
CA ALA A 20 -0.11 -8.99 -2.93
C ALA A 20 -1.28 -8.46 -3.79
N TYR A 21 -1.06 -8.30 -5.09
CA TYR A 21 -2.08 -7.85 -6.04
C TYR A 21 -3.21 -8.88 -6.26
N SER A 22 -3.03 -10.14 -5.87
CA SER A 22 -4.10 -11.15 -5.95
C SER A 22 -5.31 -10.81 -5.05
N ALA A 23 -5.11 -10.12 -3.93
CA ALA A 23 -6.19 -9.77 -3.01
C ALA A 23 -7.28 -8.87 -3.64
N PRO A 24 -6.96 -7.72 -4.26
CA PRO A 24 -7.96 -6.92 -4.96
C PRO A 24 -8.54 -7.62 -6.19
N VAL A 25 -7.77 -8.46 -6.88
CA VAL A 25 -8.30 -9.26 -8.00
C VAL A 25 -9.36 -10.24 -7.50
N ALA A 26 -9.08 -10.98 -6.43
CA ALA A 26 -10.03 -11.90 -5.82
C ALA A 26 -11.30 -11.18 -5.35
N ALA A 27 -11.17 -10.00 -4.75
CA ALA A 27 -12.32 -9.17 -4.35
C ALA A 27 -13.18 -8.74 -5.56
N ALA A 28 -12.56 -8.30 -6.65
CA ALA A 28 -13.27 -7.95 -7.88
C ALA A 28 -13.96 -9.17 -8.50
N THR A 29 -13.28 -10.31 -8.58
CA THR A 29 -13.87 -11.57 -9.06
C THR A 29 -15.06 -12.00 -8.20
N ALA A 30 -15.00 -11.80 -6.88
CA ALA A 30 -16.10 -12.13 -5.98
C ALA A 30 -17.38 -11.33 -6.30
N VAL A 31 -17.28 -10.01 -6.49
CA VAL A 31 -18.45 -9.13 -6.66
C VAL A 31 -18.98 -9.06 -8.10
N PHE A 32 -18.13 -9.29 -9.11
CA PHE A 32 -18.53 -9.21 -10.52
C PHE A 32 -18.84 -10.56 -11.16
N LEU A 33 -18.35 -11.67 -10.60
CA LEU A 33 -18.51 -13.01 -11.20
C LEU A 33 -19.14 -14.00 -10.23
N ILE A 34 -18.49 -14.25 -9.09
CA ILE A 34 -18.92 -15.33 -8.18
C ILE A 34 -20.30 -15.03 -7.57
N TYR A 35 -20.52 -13.81 -7.07
CA TYR A 35 -21.79 -13.42 -6.47
C TYR A 35 -22.96 -13.49 -7.48
N PRO A 36 -22.87 -12.89 -8.68
CA PRO A 36 -23.88 -13.08 -9.73
C PRO A 36 -24.20 -14.52 -10.09
N ILE A 37 -23.18 -15.37 -10.23
CA ILE A 37 -23.39 -16.80 -10.53
C ILE A 37 -24.13 -17.47 -9.36
N GLY A 38 -23.75 -17.15 -8.12
CA GLY A 38 -24.42 -17.67 -6.92
C GLY A 38 -25.86 -17.18 -6.74
N GLN A 39 -26.22 -16.00 -7.28
CA GLN A 39 -27.60 -15.50 -7.32
C GLN A 39 -28.37 -15.98 -8.56
N GLY A 40 -27.70 -16.49 -9.58
CA GLY A 40 -28.31 -16.91 -10.85
C GLY A 40 -28.58 -15.78 -11.84
N SER A 41 -28.09 -14.56 -11.57
CA SER A 41 -28.25 -13.41 -12.47
C SER A 41 -27.10 -12.40 -12.37
N PHE A 42 -26.64 -11.91 -13.52
CA PHE A 42 -25.71 -10.78 -13.62
C PHE A 42 -26.34 -9.43 -13.26
N SER A 43 -27.67 -9.33 -13.23
CA SER A 43 -28.36 -8.13 -12.74
C SER A 43 -28.06 -7.82 -11.27
N ASP A 44 -27.73 -8.85 -10.49
CA ASP A 44 -27.47 -8.74 -9.06
C ASP A 44 -25.98 -8.44 -8.77
N GLY A 45 -25.13 -8.40 -9.80
CA GLY A 45 -23.73 -8.01 -9.67
C GLY A 45 -23.56 -6.54 -9.30
N MET A 46 -22.36 -6.19 -8.79
CA MET A 46 -22.05 -4.80 -8.47
C MET A 46 -22.11 -3.92 -9.73
N PRO A 47 -22.91 -2.83 -9.74
CA PRO A 47 -22.95 -1.91 -10.87
C PRO A 47 -21.69 -1.05 -10.97
N LEU A 48 -21.30 -0.67 -12.18
CA LEU A 48 -20.13 0.19 -12.43
C LEU A 48 -20.48 1.68 -12.25
N GLY A 49 -20.64 2.12 -11.00
CA GLY A 49 -20.88 3.51 -10.67
C GLY A 49 -20.95 3.73 -9.17
N ILE A 50 -20.69 4.97 -8.72
CA ILE A 50 -20.61 5.29 -7.28
C ILE A 50 -21.92 4.96 -6.56
N SER A 51 -23.05 5.46 -7.06
CA SER A 51 -24.38 5.19 -6.49
C SER A 51 -24.77 3.71 -6.60
N GLY A 52 -24.36 3.04 -7.68
CA GLY A 52 -24.57 1.62 -7.89
C GLY A 52 -23.84 0.76 -6.86
N THR A 53 -22.60 1.11 -6.52
CA THR A 53 -21.83 0.43 -5.46
C THR A 53 -22.51 0.57 -4.10
N PHE A 54 -23.02 1.78 -3.76
CA PHE A 54 -23.80 1.96 -2.53
C PHE A 54 -25.08 1.13 -2.52
N ASN A 55 -25.81 1.11 -3.63
CA ASN A 55 -27.02 0.30 -3.76
C ASN A 55 -26.73 -1.19 -3.56
N PHE A 56 -25.69 -1.73 -4.21
CA PHE A 56 -25.22 -3.09 -4.02
C PHE A 56 -24.92 -3.39 -2.56
N MET A 57 -24.21 -2.49 -1.87
CA MET A 57 -23.79 -2.69 -0.49
C MET A 57 -24.98 -2.73 0.48
N ILE A 58 -25.99 -1.90 0.28
CA ILE A 58 -27.22 -1.89 1.08
C ILE A 58 -28.03 -3.18 0.88
N VAL A 59 -28.24 -3.60 -0.37
CA VAL A 59 -28.98 -4.83 -0.70
C VAL A 59 -28.22 -6.07 -0.20
N PHE A 60 -26.89 -6.07 -0.30
CA PHE A 60 -26.04 -7.15 0.19
C PHE A 60 -26.06 -7.25 1.72
N GLN A 61 -26.13 -6.11 2.40
CA GLN A 61 -26.21 -6.01 3.86
C GLN A 61 -27.47 -6.67 4.41
N GLU A 62 -28.63 -6.50 3.78
CA GLU A 62 -29.86 -7.18 4.20
C GLU A 62 -29.75 -8.70 4.14
N LYS A 63 -28.88 -9.24 3.28
CA LYS A 63 -28.69 -10.67 3.10
C LYS A 63 -27.57 -11.26 3.96
N ASN A 64 -26.49 -10.52 4.30
CA ASN A 64 -25.23 -11.12 4.81
C ASN A 64 -24.40 -10.29 5.83
N LEU A 65 -24.98 -9.32 6.55
CA LEU A 65 -24.20 -8.30 7.29
C LEU A 65 -23.18 -8.82 8.34
N MET A 66 -23.46 -9.94 9.01
CA MET A 66 -22.71 -10.36 10.21
C MET A 66 -21.61 -11.40 9.94
N HIS A 67 -21.15 -11.53 8.69
CA HIS A 67 -20.18 -12.57 8.34
C HIS A 67 -18.78 -12.28 8.92
N PRO A 68 -18.14 -13.22 9.64
CA PRO A 68 -16.82 -13.01 10.26
C PRO A 68 -15.71 -12.67 9.25
N PHE A 69 -15.76 -13.22 8.02
CA PHE A 69 -14.82 -12.81 6.95
C PHE A 69 -14.93 -11.33 6.57
N HIS A 70 -16.12 -10.72 6.65
CA HIS A 70 -16.24 -9.27 6.44
C HIS A 70 -15.55 -8.51 7.57
N MET A 71 -15.72 -8.93 8.83
CA MET A 71 -15.03 -8.32 9.98
C MET A 71 -13.49 -8.45 9.88
N LEU A 72 -12.98 -9.59 9.39
CA LEU A 72 -11.56 -9.75 9.10
C LEU A 72 -11.08 -8.82 7.97
N GLY A 73 -11.88 -8.65 6.92
CA GLY A 73 -11.60 -7.68 5.85
C GLY A 73 -11.54 -6.25 6.37
N VAL A 74 -12.52 -5.86 7.20
CA VAL A 74 -12.57 -4.56 7.89
C VAL A 74 -11.32 -4.36 8.77
N ALA A 75 -10.97 -5.34 9.61
CA ALA A 75 -9.75 -5.29 10.43
C ALA A 75 -8.48 -5.15 9.56
N GLY A 76 -8.44 -5.83 8.41
CA GLY A 76 -7.33 -5.74 7.46
C GLY A 76 -7.15 -4.34 6.86
N VAL A 77 -8.23 -3.70 6.39
CA VAL A 77 -8.14 -2.35 5.78
C VAL A 77 -7.89 -1.26 6.82
N PHE A 78 -8.51 -1.35 8.00
CA PHE A 78 -8.24 -0.41 9.11
C PHE A 78 -6.83 -0.59 9.68
N GLY A 79 -6.38 -1.83 9.88
CA GLY A 79 -5.02 -2.11 10.31
C GLY A 79 -3.98 -1.67 9.27
N GLY A 80 -4.24 -1.92 7.99
CA GLY A 80 -3.37 -1.50 6.89
C GLY A 80 -3.20 0.01 6.80
N SER A 81 -4.29 0.78 6.95
CA SER A 81 -4.21 2.25 6.95
C SER A 81 -3.49 2.79 8.19
N LEU A 82 -3.76 2.22 9.38
CA LEU A 82 -3.06 2.56 10.62
C LEU A 82 -1.55 2.31 10.50
N PHE A 83 -1.14 1.13 10.05
CA PHE A 83 0.27 0.79 9.90
C PHE A 83 0.95 1.57 8.79
N SER A 84 0.26 1.89 7.70
CA SER A 84 0.77 2.78 6.66
C SER A 84 1.10 4.17 7.23
N ALA A 85 0.18 4.75 8.00
CA ALA A 85 0.38 6.03 8.66
C ALA A 85 1.51 5.98 9.71
N MET A 86 1.55 4.91 10.52
CA MET A 86 2.59 4.71 11.53
C MET A 86 3.97 4.53 10.89
N HIS A 87 4.08 3.74 9.83
CA HIS A 87 5.36 3.55 9.13
C HIS A 87 5.86 4.87 8.55
N GLY A 88 4.99 5.60 7.85
CA GLY A 88 5.32 6.92 7.31
C GLY A 88 5.74 7.91 8.40
N SER A 89 5.06 7.93 9.55
CA SER A 89 5.38 8.83 10.65
C SER A 89 6.71 8.49 11.31
N LEU A 90 7.01 7.20 11.54
CA LEU A 90 8.27 6.74 12.12
C LEU A 90 9.46 7.04 11.20
N VAL A 91 9.35 6.72 9.91
CA VAL A 91 10.40 7.03 8.93
C VAL A 91 10.64 8.54 8.83
N THR A 92 9.57 9.33 8.74
CA THR A 92 9.69 10.80 8.66
C THR A 92 10.28 11.40 9.94
N SER A 93 9.93 10.85 11.10
CA SER A 93 10.44 11.34 12.39
C SER A 93 11.94 11.10 12.60
N SER A 94 12.50 10.12 11.90
CA SER A 94 13.88 9.63 12.07
C SER A 94 14.83 10.01 10.92
N LEU A 95 14.41 10.89 10.00
CA LEU A 95 15.28 11.41 8.96
C LEU A 95 16.51 12.12 9.56
N ILE A 96 17.69 11.78 9.04
CA ILE A 96 18.94 12.48 9.35
C ILE A 96 18.97 13.80 8.58
N ARG A 97 19.35 14.88 9.27
CA ARG A 97 19.46 16.20 8.64
C ARG A 97 20.75 16.27 7.83
N ALA A 98 20.63 16.68 6.57
CA ALA A 98 21.73 16.81 5.63
C ALA A 98 21.86 18.26 5.17
N PHE A 99 23.09 18.78 5.16
CA PHE A 99 23.44 20.05 4.58
C PHE A 99 24.48 19.86 3.51
N LEU A 100 24.28 20.53 2.38
CA LEU A 100 25.32 20.69 1.38
C LEU A 100 25.88 22.09 1.53
N THR A 101 27.14 22.19 1.92
CA THR A 101 27.92 23.44 1.89
C THR A 101 28.68 23.51 0.58
N PHE A 102 28.57 24.65 -0.10
CA PHE A 102 29.26 24.91 -1.36
C PHE A 102 30.43 25.84 -1.10
N HIS A 103 31.65 25.34 -1.34
CA HIS A 103 32.88 26.11 -1.29
C HIS A 103 33.48 26.20 -2.70
N GLY A 104 33.11 27.25 -3.45
CA GLY A 104 33.54 27.42 -4.84
C GLY A 104 33.01 26.28 -5.72
N SER A 105 33.89 25.50 -6.34
CA SER A 105 33.54 24.29 -7.13
C SER A 105 33.37 23.02 -6.29
N ARG A 106 33.61 23.08 -4.98
CA ARG A 106 33.58 21.92 -4.08
C ARG A 106 32.26 21.88 -3.31
N VAL A 107 31.62 20.72 -3.30
CA VAL A 107 30.41 20.45 -2.50
C VAL A 107 30.81 19.55 -1.34
N GLU A 108 30.49 19.97 -0.12
CA GLU A 108 30.68 19.18 1.10
C GLU A 108 29.32 18.82 1.69
N ALA A 109 29.15 17.55 2.07
CA ALA A 109 27.94 17.07 2.73
C ALA A 109 28.20 16.95 4.23
N GLN A 110 27.44 17.70 5.02
CA GLN A 110 27.48 17.70 6.48
C GLN A 110 26.16 17.14 7.02
N TRP A 111 26.23 16.27 8.02
CA TRP A 111 25.05 15.60 8.57
C TRP A 111 24.89 15.90 10.07
N SER A 112 23.66 16.02 10.53
CA SER A 112 23.33 16.30 11.94
C SER A 112 22.20 15.39 12.39
N LEU A 113 22.41 14.71 13.52
CA LEU A 113 21.37 13.92 14.16
C LEU A 113 20.38 14.86 14.85
N LYS A 114 19.09 14.56 14.72
CA LYS A 114 18.02 15.37 15.31
C LYS A 114 18.12 15.34 16.84
N GLY A 115 18.65 16.40 17.45
CA GLY A 115 18.88 16.52 18.90
C GLY A 115 20.35 16.63 19.33
N SER A 116 21.33 16.62 18.41
CA SER A 116 22.73 16.91 18.72
C SER A 116 23.13 18.29 18.22
N ASP A 117 23.55 19.19 19.13
CA ASP A 117 24.17 20.48 18.79
C ASP A 117 25.58 20.29 18.19
N THR A 118 26.09 19.06 18.18
CA THR A 118 27.37 18.70 17.59
C THR A 118 27.18 18.29 16.12
N MET A 119 27.80 19.06 15.24
CA MET A 119 28.05 18.65 13.86
C MET A 119 29.25 17.70 13.87
N SER A 120 29.04 16.40 13.61
CA SER A 120 30.14 15.46 13.46
C SER A 120 30.60 15.42 12.00
N GLU A 121 31.81 15.92 11.75
CA GLU A 121 32.51 15.80 10.47
C GLU A 121 33.23 14.44 10.49
N PHE A 122 32.69 13.44 9.80
CA PHE A 122 33.41 12.17 9.62
C PHE A 122 34.37 12.33 8.44
N GLU A 123 35.65 12.13 8.73
CA GLU A 123 36.76 12.34 7.82
C GLU A 123 36.62 11.48 6.54
N ARG A 124 36.93 12.13 5.44
CA ARG A 124 36.91 11.68 4.04
C ARG A 124 37.45 10.25 3.88
N GLN A 125 36.62 9.28 3.47
CA GLN A 125 37.14 8.15 2.70
C GLN A 125 37.26 8.59 1.24
N SER A 126 38.45 9.03 0.87
CA SER A 126 38.89 9.06 -0.52
C SER A 126 39.01 7.62 -1.02
N VAL A 127 38.31 7.30 -2.12
CA VAL A 127 38.71 6.20 -3.01
C VAL A 127 39.81 6.71 -3.90
#